data_AF-A0A6G1D780-F1
#
_entry.id   AF-A0A6G1D780-F1
#
_cell.length_a   1.000
_cell.length_b   1.000
_cell.length_c   1.000
_cell.angle_alpha   90.00
_cell.angle_beta   90.00
_cell.angle_gamma   90.00
#
_symmetry.space_group_name_H-M   'P 1'
#
loop_
_entity.id
_entity.type
_entity.pdbx_description
1 polymer ?
#
loop_
_entity_poly.entity_id
_entity_poly.type
_entity_poly.pdbx_seq_one_letter_code
_entity_poly.pdbx_strand_id
1 'polypeptide(L)'
;MAKALSLLHPYRSLFLDIKEPLRQASLVSLMNMGAVKVMAKDLIRTRHQITKFYQLKSQLQGISLRVQTLKSTQAMGDAMKGVTKAMAQMNRQLNLPGLQRIMMEFERQNERMEMTSEVMGDAIDDALEGDEDQEEETEELVNQVLDEIGIDINQELVKAPSAAVAQPAASGKVAQAESAGGNGDGGIDADLQARLDNLRRM
;
A
#
# COMPACT_ATOMS: atom_id res chain seq x y z
N MET A 1 16.92 -37.93 -8.80
CA MET A 1 18.26 -38.51 -9.09
C MET A 1 19.18 -37.58 -9.90
N ALA A 2 18.72 -36.86 -10.93
CA ALA A 2 19.57 -35.97 -11.74
C ALA A 2 20.19 -34.75 -11.00
N LYS A 3 19.50 -34.21 -9.98
CA LYS A 3 19.99 -33.04 -9.20
C LYS A 3 21.17 -33.36 -8.28
N ALA A 4 21.27 -34.61 -7.78
CA ALA A 4 22.38 -35.05 -6.92
C ALA A 4 23.70 -35.24 -7.71
N LEU A 5 23.63 -35.65 -8.98
CA LEU A 5 24.81 -35.75 -9.84
C LEU A 5 25.40 -34.37 -10.20
N SER A 6 24.57 -33.34 -10.34
CA SER A 6 25.04 -31.97 -10.64
C SER A 6 25.84 -31.33 -9.50
N LEU A 7 25.56 -31.72 -8.25
CA LEU A 7 26.29 -31.27 -7.05
C LEU A 7 27.64 -31.99 -6.87
N LEU A 8 27.83 -33.14 -7.52
CA LEU A 8 29.07 -33.92 -7.45
C LEU A 8 30.06 -33.59 -8.57
N HIS A 9 29.59 -32.92 -9.64
CA HIS A 9 30.42 -32.45 -10.75
C HIS A 9 31.64 -31.62 -10.33
N PRO A 10 31.53 -30.64 -9.39
CA PRO A 10 32.68 -29.87 -8.94
C PRO A 10 33.67 -30.69 -8.09
N TYR A 11 33.22 -31.74 -7.40
CA TYR A 11 34.11 -32.66 -6.68
C TYR A 11 34.86 -33.61 -7.63
N ARG A 12 34.23 -34.00 -8.74
CA ARG A 12 34.83 -34.86 -9.77
C ARG A 12 35.97 -34.15 -10.51
N SER A 13 35.78 -32.88 -10.91
CA SER A 13 36.85 -32.09 -11.52
C SER A 13 38.02 -31.86 -10.56
N LEU A 14 37.72 -31.57 -9.28
CA LEU A 14 38.73 -31.44 -8.24
C LEU A 14 39.55 -32.73 -8.07
N PHE A 15 38.91 -33.90 -8.09
CA PHE A 15 39.58 -35.20 -7.96
C PHE A 15 40.51 -35.51 -9.15
N LEU A 16 40.12 -35.12 -10.37
CA LEU A 16 40.94 -35.25 -11.58
C LEU A 16 42.14 -34.30 -11.56
N ASP A 17 41.94 -33.03 -11.17
CA ASP A 17 43.01 -32.04 -11.00
C ASP A 17 44.02 -32.42 -9.90
N ILE A 18 43.65 -33.28 -8.96
CA ILE A 18 44.56 -33.81 -7.92
C ILE A 18 45.38 -34.98 -8.47
N LYS A 19 44.80 -35.83 -9.32
CA LYS A 19 45.42 -37.08 -9.76
C LYS A 19 46.50 -36.85 -10.82
N GLU A 20 46.31 -35.88 -11.71
CA GLU A 20 47.29 -35.47 -12.73
C GLU A 20 48.64 -35.00 -12.13
N PRO A 21 48.71 -34.00 -11.23
CA PRO A 21 49.98 -33.54 -10.67
C PRO A 21 50.64 -34.55 -9.74
N LEU A 22 49.87 -35.38 -9.02
CA LEU A 22 50.41 -36.48 -8.21
C LEU A 22 51.03 -37.58 -9.08
N ARG A 23 50.45 -37.86 -10.25
CA ARG A 23 50.99 -38.81 -11.22
C ARG A 23 52.25 -38.25 -11.88
N GLN A 24 52.28 -36.97 -12.24
CA GLN A 24 53.49 -36.29 -12.71
C GLN A 24 54.60 -36.24 -11.63
N ALA A 25 54.25 -35.98 -10.38
CA ALA A 25 55.20 -36.00 -9.26
C ALA A 25 55.77 -37.41 -8.99
N SER A 26 54.97 -38.47 -9.15
CA SER A 26 55.46 -39.85 -9.06
C SER A 26 56.41 -40.22 -10.22
N LEU A 27 56.25 -39.64 -11.40
CA LEU A 27 57.20 -39.82 -12.51
C LEU A 27 58.52 -39.06 -12.31
N VAL A 28 58.50 -37.94 -11.60
CA VAL A 28 59.69 -37.16 -11.19
C VAL A 28 60.37 -37.77 -9.93
N SER A 29 59.71 -38.73 -9.27
CA SER A 29 60.14 -39.28 -7.97
C SER A 29 61.43 -40.10 -7.99
N LEU A 30 61.97 -40.43 -9.16
CA LEU A 30 63.20 -41.20 -9.28
C LEU A 30 64.47 -40.45 -8.85
N MET A 31 64.45 -39.12 -8.67
CA MET A 31 65.67 -38.36 -8.30
C MET A 31 65.55 -37.27 -7.23
N ASN A 32 64.36 -36.77 -6.83
CA ASN A 32 64.32 -35.67 -5.84
C ASN A 32 63.05 -35.60 -4.96
N MET A 33 63.09 -36.28 -3.81
CA MET A 33 62.05 -36.24 -2.76
C MET A 33 61.80 -34.85 -2.16
N GLY A 34 62.78 -33.95 -2.22
CA GLY A 34 62.64 -32.57 -1.74
C GLY A 34 61.67 -31.76 -2.61
N ALA A 35 61.78 -31.89 -3.94
CA ALA A 35 60.92 -31.20 -4.90
C ALA A 35 59.46 -31.64 -4.79
N VAL A 36 59.21 -32.94 -4.62
CA VAL A 36 57.86 -33.50 -4.43
C VAL A 36 57.22 -32.98 -3.14
N LYS A 37 57.99 -32.82 -2.07
CA LYS A 37 57.49 -32.31 -0.78
C LYS A 37 57.11 -30.83 -0.84
N VAL A 38 57.83 -30.02 -1.61
CA VAL A 38 57.50 -28.60 -1.84
C VAL A 38 56.23 -28.49 -2.69
N MET A 39 56.15 -29.25 -3.80
CA MET A 39 54.97 -29.26 -4.66
C MET A 39 53.70 -29.73 -3.93
N ALA A 40 53.83 -30.73 -3.04
CA ALA A 40 52.73 -31.17 -2.19
C ALA A 40 52.27 -30.07 -1.21
N LYS A 41 53.20 -29.29 -0.63
CA LYS A 41 52.86 -28.15 0.23
C LYS A 41 52.16 -27.04 -0.55
N ASP A 42 52.62 -26.73 -1.76
CA ASP A 42 51.98 -25.72 -2.60
C ASP A 42 50.58 -26.17 -3.03
N LEU A 43 50.39 -27.45 -3.34
CA LEU A 43 49.06 -27.99 -3.64
C LEU A 43 48.10 -27.84 -2.45
N ILE A 44 48.55 -28.10 -1.23
CA ILE A 44 47.76 -27.88 0.00
C ILE A 44 47.47 -26.38 0.21
N ARG A 45 48.46 -25.51 -0.02
CA ARG A 45 48.31 -24.05 0.08
C ARG A 45 47.27 -23.53 -0.90
N THR A 46 47.33 -23.96 -2.15
CA THR A 46 46.36 -23.61 -3.20
C THR A 46 44.97 -24.10 -2.85
N ARG A 47 44.81 -25.31 -2.29
CA ARG A 47 43.49 -25.75 -1.79
C ARG A 47 42.93 -24.85 -0.71
N HIS A 48 43.76 -24.46 0.24
CA HIS A 48 43.32 -23.55 1.30
C HIS A 48 42.95 -22.16 0.76
N GLN A 49 43.67 -21.68 -0.26
CA GLN A 49 43.31 -20.45 -0.98
C GLN A 49 41.98 -20.58 -1.73
N ILE A 50 41.74 -21.71 -2.42
CA ILE A 50 40.46 -21.99 -3.11
C ILE A 50 39.28 -21.92 -2.12
N THR A 51 39.41 -22.53 -0.94
CA THR A 51 38.37 -22.46 0.11
C THR A 51 38.10 -21.01 0.54
N LYS A 52 39.15 -20.20 0.73
CA LYS A 52 39.01 -18.76 1.03
C LYS A 52 38.35 -17.99 -0.11
N PHE A 53 38.68 -18.30 -1.37
CA PHE A 53 38.05 -17.70 -2.54
C PHE A 53 36.55 -18.00 -2.62
N TYR A 54 36.12 -19.21 -2.24
CA TYR A 54 34.69 -19.52 -2.17
C TYR A 54 33.96 -18.71 -1.08
N GLN A 55 34.57 -18.53 0.09
CA GLN A 55 34.03 -17.66 1.14
C GLN A 55 33.95 -16.20 0.67
N LEU A 56 35.01 -15.69 0.05
CA LEU A 56 35.06 -14.34 -0.50
C LEU A 56 34.00 -14.13 -1.61
N LYS A 57 33.82 -15.14 -2.48
CA LYS A 57 32.79 -15.10 -3.53
C LYS A 57 31.39 -14.96 -2.95
N SER A 58 31.07 -15.69 -1.88
CA SER A 58 29.78 -15.57 -1.20
C SER A 58 29.60 -14.20 -0.56
N GLN A 59 30.64 -13.66 0.08
CA GLN A 59 30.61 -12.30 0.63
C GLN A 59 30.41 -11.24 -0.46
N LEU A 60 31.11 -11.36 -1.60
CA LEU A 60 30.94 -10.48 -2.75
C LEU A 60 29.53 -10.56 -3.35
N GLN A 61 28.93 -11.76 -3.42
CA GLN A 61 27.53 -11.91 -3.84
C GLN A 61 26.58 -11.18 -2.88
N GLY A 62 26.81 -11.27 -1.56
CA GLY A 62 26.04 -10.52 -0.57
C GLY A 62 26.20 -9.01 -0.71
N ILE A 63 27.42 -8.52 -0.95
CA ILE A 63 27.69 -7.09 -1.20
C ILE A 63 27.04 -6.63 -2.51
N SER A 64 27.10 -7.43 -3.57
CA SER A 64 26.44 -7.12 -4.85
C SER A 64 24.94 -6.91 -4.67
N LEU A 65 24.29 -7.74 -3.86
CA LEU A 65 22.86 -7.60 -3.57
C LEU A 65 22.58 -6.32 -2.79
N ARG A 66 23.42 -6.01 -1.79
CA ARG A 66 23.32 -4.73 -1.05
C ARG A 66 23.52 -3.52 -1.97
N VAL A 67 24.49 -3.55 -2.89
CA VAL A 67 24.71 -2.49 -3.86
C VAL A 67 23.50 -2.33 -4.79
N GLN A 68 22.87 -3.43 -5.21
CA GLN A 68 21.63 -3.38 -5.98
C GLN A 68 20.50 -2.72 -5.19
N THR A 69 20.32 -3.07 -3.91
CA THR A 69 19.35 -2.41 -3.02
C THR A 69 19.65 -0.93 -2.85
N LEU A 70 20.93 -0.56 -2.67
CA LEU A 70 21.35 0.83 -2.56
C LEU A 70 21.03 1.62 -3.83
N LYS A 71 21.25 1.04 -5.02
CA LYS A 71 20.87 1.69 -6.29
C LYS A 71 19.37 1.95 -6.38
N SER A 72 18.53 0.99 -5.99
CA SER A 72 17.07 1.18 -5.95
C SER A 72 16.66 2.24 -4.92
N THR A 73 17.30 2.26 -3.74
CA THR A 73 17.05 3.25 -2.69
C THR A 73 17.46 4.66 -3.15
N GLN A 74 18.59 4.78 -3.86
CA GLN A 74 19.05 6.04 -4.45
C GLN A 74 18.06 6.56 -5.50
N ALA A 75 17.60 5.70 -6.42
CA ALA A 75 16.60 6.08 -7.41
C ALA A 75 15.27 6.52 -6.75
N MET A 76 14.87 5.84 -5.68
CA MET A 76 13.72 6.26 -4.87
C MET A 76 13.95 7.62 -4.21
N GLY A 77 15.15 7.88 -3.68
CA GLY A 77 15.52 9.18 -3.13
C GLY A 77 15.50 10.31 -4.16
N ASP A 78 15.97 10.05 -5.38
CA ASP A 78 15.94 11.02 -6.49
C ASP A 78 14.49 11.30 -6.95
N ALA A 79 13.66 10.27 -7.04
CA ALA A 79 12.23 10.42 -7.33
C ALA A 79 11.52 11.21 -6.22
N MET A 80 11.79 10.88 -4.95
CA MET A 80 11.26 11.59 -3.80
C MET A 80 11.68 13.06 -3.80
N LYS A 81 12.93 13.39 -4.17
CA LYS A 81 13.40 14.77 -4.31
C LYS A 81 12.58 15.57 -5.33
N GLY A 82 12.22 14.95 -6.46
CA GLY A 82 11.32 15.54 -7.46
C GLY A 82 9.91 15.78 -6.91
N VAL A 83 9.34 14.77 -6.24
CA VAL A 83 8.02 14.85 -5.61
C VAL A 83 7.99 15.91 -4.49
N THR A 84 9.00 15.97 -3.63
CA THR A 84 9.10 16.99 -2.57
C THR A 84 9.24 18.39 -3.15
N LYS A 85 9.97 18.56 -4.26
CA LYS A 85 10.04 19.86 -4.95
C LYS A 85 8.68 20.27 -5.52
N ALA A 86 7.94 19.34 -6.12
CA ALA A 86 6.57 19.59 -6.59
C ALA A 86 5.62 19.92 -5.43
N MET A 87 5.71 19.18 -4.31
CA MET A 87 4.94 19.45 -3.09
C MET A 87 5.29 20.79 -2.47
N ALA A 88 6.56 21.20 -2.45
CA ALA A 88 6.98 22.51 -1.96
C ALA A 88 6.46 23.65 -2.85
N GLN A 89 6.40 23.43 -4.18
CA GLN A 89 5.79 24.37 -5.11
C GLN A 89 4.27 24.44 -4.94
N MET A 90 3.60 23.30 -4.73
CA MET A 90 2.17 23.23 -4.45
C MET A 90 1.83 23.92 -3.12
N ASN A 91 2.64 23.74 -2.08
CA ASN A 91 2.50 24.43 -0.80
C ASN A 91 2.63 25.95 -0.93
N ARG A 92 3.49 26.43 -1.85
CA ARG A 92 3.61 27.86 -2.21
C ARG A 92 2.49 28.39 -3.10
N GLN A 93 1.67 27.52 -3.70
CA GLN A 93 0.54 27.89 -4.54
C GLN A 93 -0.80 27.75 -3.82
N LEU A 94 -0.85 26.98 -2.72
CA LEU A 94 -1.93 26.98 -1.74
C LEU A 94 -1.91 28.29 -0.94
N ASN A 95 -2.15 29.38 -1.66
CA ASN A 95 -2.31 30.71 -1.11
C ASN A 95 -3.75 30.77 -0.56
N LEU A 96 -3.92 31.07 0.73
CA LEU A 96 -5.21 31.39 1.36
C LEU A 96 -6.12 32.33 0.50
N PRO A 97 -5.59 33.30 -0.27
CA PRO A 97 -6.38 34.10 -1.23
C PRO A 97 -7.02 33.31 -2.37
N GLY A 98 -6.41 32.21 -2.82
CA GLY A 98 -6.95 31.33 -3.84
C GLY A 98 -8.15 30.54 -3.31
N LEU A 99 -8.06 30.05 -2.06
CA LEU A 99 -9.17 29.38 -1.39
C LEU A 99 -10.34 30.35 -1.12
N GLN A 100 -10.06 31.60 -0.74
CA GLN A 100 -11.11 32.64 -0.61
C GLN A 100 -11.77 32.97 -1.95
N ARG A 101 -11.02 33.03 -3.07
CA ARG A 101 -11.62 33.19 -4.40
C ARG A 101 -12.45 31.99 -4.82
N ILE A 102 -11.99 30.77 -4.53
CA ILE A 102 -12.76 29.55 -4.83
C ILE A 102 -14.04 29.51 -3.98
N MET A 103 -14.01 29.92 -2.71
CA MET A 103 -15.20 30.06 -1.87
C MET A 103 -16.16 31.12 -2.40
N MET A 104 -15.68 32.32 -2.78
CA MET A 104 -16.52 33.35 -3.40
C MET A 104 -17.12 32.90 -4.74
N GLU A 105 -16.35 32.21 -5.58
CA GLU A 105 -16.84 31.69 -6.87
C GLU A 105 -17.84 30.55 -6.65
N PHE A 106 -17.62 29.71 -5.64
CA PHE A 106 -18.55 28.65 -5.25
C PHE A 106 -19.86 29.24 -4.72
N GLU A 107 -19.82 30.22 -3.81
CA GLU A 107 -21.01 30.94 -3.34
C GLU A 107 -21.77 31.58 -4.50
N ARG A 108 -21.07 32.27 -5.40
CA ARG A 108 -21.69 32.89 -6.60
C ARG A 108 -22.28 31.87 -7.56
N GLN A 109 -21.62 30.73 -7.77
CA GLN A 109 -22.14 29.65 -8.60
C GLN A 109 -23.34 28.96 -7.94
N ASN A 110 -23.31 28.79 -6.62
CA ASN A 110 -24.40 28.20 -5.87
C ASN A 110 -25.62 29.13 -5.87
N GLU A 111 -25.43 30.44 -5.69
CA GLU A 111 -26.48 31.46 -5.83
C GLU A 111 -27.03 31.51 -7.26
N ARG A 112 -26.17 31.40 -8.29
CA ARG A 112 -26.62 31.28 -9.69
C ARG A 112 -27.42 30.01 -9.94
N MET A 113 -27.02 28.90 -9.33
CA MET A 113 -27.71 27.62 -9.45
C MET A 113 -29.05 27.67 -8.71
N GLU A 114 -29.10 28.30 -7.54
CA GLU A 114 -30.33 28.54 -6.78
C GLU A 114 -31.28 29.44 -7.57
N MET A 115 -30.82 30.57 -8.09
CA MET A 115 -31.61 31.45 -8.97
C MET A 115 -32.04 30.74 -10.26
N THR A 116 -31.20 29.89 -10.86
CA THR A 116 -31.59 29.12 -12.04
C THR A 116 -32.62 28.06 -11.69
N SER A 117 -32.53 27.44 -10.52
CA SER A 117 -33.52 26.46 -10.02
C SER A 117 -34.83 27.14 -9.63
N GLU A 118 -34.79 28.35 -9.08
CA GLU A 118 -35.96 29.17 -8.77
C GLU A 118 -36.65 29.62 -10.07
N VAL A 119 -35.91 30.18 -11.03
CA VAL A 119 -36.47 30.57 -12.34
C VAL A 119 -36.95 29.36 -13.14
N MET A 120 -36.31 28.19 -13.00
CA MET A 120 -36.78 26.94 -13.59
C MET A 120 -38.04 26.43 -12.87
N GLY A 121 -38.11 26.58 -11.54
CA GLY A 121 -39.29 26.29 -10.73
C GLY A 121 -40.46 27.16 -11.15
N ASP A 122 -40.29 28.47 -11.15
CA ASP A 122 -41.28 29.44 -11.59
C ASP A 122 -41.72 29.22 -13.05
N ALA A 123 -40.80 28.84 -13.96
CA ALA A 123 -41.16 28.56 -15.35
C ALA A 123 -41.86 27.20 -15.54
N ILE A 124 -41.62 26.23 -14.66
CA ILE A 124 -42.35 24.97 -14.63
C ILE A 124 -43.72 25.19 -14.00
N ASP A 125 -43.79 25.93 -12.90
CA ASP A 125 -45.03 26.27 -12.20
C ASP A 125 -45.92 27.14 -13.10
N ASP A 126 -45.42 28.20 -13.75
CA ASP A 126 -46.19 28.99 -14.75
C ASP A 126 -46.65 28.14 -15.95
N ALA A 127 -45.89 27.09 -16.32
CA ALA A 127 -46.26 26.20 -17.41
C ALA A 127 -47.27 25.12 -16.99
N LEU A 128 -47.30 24.75 -15.70
CA LEU A 128 -48.27 23.83 -15.09
C LEU A 128 -49.56 24.55 -14.69
N GLU A 129 -49.48 25.80 -14.24
CA GLU A 129 -50.61 26.64 -13.79
C GLU A 129 -51.60 26.94 -14.95
N GLY A 130 -51.17 26.77 -16.20
CA GLY A 130 -52.03 26.83 -17.39
C GLY A 130 -52.87 25.56 -17.67
N ASP A 131 -52.71 24.49 -16.88
CA ASP A 131 -53.34 23.18 -17.08
C ASP A 131 -54.09 22.76 -15.80
N GLU A 132 -55.12 23.53 -15.42
CA GLU A 132 -56.00 23.26 -14.25
C GLU A 132 -56.58 21.82 -14.23
N ASP A 133 -56.64 21.17 -15.40
CA ASP A 133 -57.10 19.77 -15.55
C ASP A 133 -56.09 18.74 -14.99
N GLN A 134 -54.82 19.11 -14.82
CA GLN A 134 -53.75 18.20 -14.43
C GLN A 134 -53.69 17.97 -12.91
N GLU A 135 -54.10 18.95 -12.09
CA GLU A 135 -54.18 18.80 -10.63
C GLU A 135 -55.25 17.77 -10.23
N GLU A 136 -56.47 17.84 -10.82
CA GLU A 136 -57.54 16.86 -10.55
C GLU A 136 -57.14 15.44 -10.99
N GLU A 137 -56.51 15.26 -12.17
CA GLU A 137 -56.02 13.95 -12.60
C GLU A 137 -54.89 13.41 -11.69
N THR A 138 -54.01 14.27 -11.18
CA THR A 138 -52.94 13.83 -10.27
C THR A 138 -53.47 13.37 -8.91
N GLU A 139 -54.50 14.02 -8.36
CA GLU A 139 -55.14 13.58 -7.12
C GLU A 139 -55.83 12.22 -7.28
N GLU A 140 -56.49 11.97 -8.40
CA GLU A 140 -57.09 10.66 -8.71
C GLU A 140 -56.03 9.55 -8.84
N LEU A 141 -54.93 9.83 -9.54
CA LEU A 141 -53.79 8.91 -9.67
C LEU A 141 -53.11 8.59 -8.34
N VAL A 142 -52.94 9.59 -7.47
CA VAL A 142 -52.37 9.39 -6.13
C VAL A 142 -53.28 8.51 -5.27
N ASN A 143 -54.59 8.76 -5.30
CA ASN A 143 -55.57 7.91 -4.61
C ASN A 143 -55.55 6.47 -5.16
N GLN A 144 -55.47 6.29 -6.48
CA GLN A 144 -55.38 4.98 -7.12
C GLN A 144 -54.09 4.22 -6.73
N VAL A 145 -52.95 4.92 -6.65
CA VAL A 145 -51.67 4.31 -6.21
C VAL A 145 -51.68 3.99 -4.71
N LEU A 146 -52.31 4.83 -3.88
CA LEU A 146 -52.47 4.56 -2.45
C LEU A 146 -53.35 3.32 -2.20
N ASP A 147 -54.41 3.15 -2.99
CA ASP A 147 -55.24 1.96 -2.98
C ASP A 147 -54.48 0.73 -3.47
N GLU A 148 -53.63 0.86 -4.49
CA GLU A 148 -52.83 -0.24 -5.06
C GLU A 148 -51.64 -0.65 -4.18
N ILE A 149 -51.03 0.28 -3.44
CA ILE A 149 -49.98 -0.01 -2.43
C ILE A 149 -50.60 -0.64 -1.16
N GLY A 150 -51.92 -0.53 -0.96
CA GLY A 150 -52.64 -1.27 0.08
C GLY A 150 -52.44 -0.71 1.49
N ILE A 151 -52.19 0.60 1.63
CA ILE A 151 -52.25 1.28 2.93
C ILE A 151 -53.71 1.59 3.21
N ASP A 152 -54.46 0.54 3.52
CA ASP A 152 -55.77 0.62 4.13
C ASP A 152 -55.56 1.21 5.53
N ILE A 153 -55.66 2.55 5.66
CA ILE A 153 -55.41 3.32 6.90
C ILE A 153 -56.21 2.73 8.09
N ASN A 154 -57.28 1.98 7.80
CA ASN A 154 -58.09 1.28 8.79
C ASN A 154 -57.48 -0.03 9.34
N GLN A 155 -56.56 -0.70 8.64
CA GLN A 155 -56.02 -2.00 9.05
C GLN A 155 -54.74 -1.94 9.89
N GLU A 156 -53.92 -0.89 9.78
CA GLU A 156 -52.64 -0.80 10.51
C GLU A 156 -52.78 -0.26 11.94
N LEU A 157 -53.84 0.49 12.27
CA LEU A 157 -54.09 0.94 13.66
C LEU A 157 -54.53 -0.20 14.60
N VAL A 158 -55.03 -1.33 14.07
CA VAL A 158 -55.53 -2.46 14.87
C VAL A 158 -54.43 -3.50 15.17
N LYS A 159 -53.26 -3.41 14.54
CA LYS A 159 -52.18 -4.41 14.60
C LYS A 159 -50.88 -3.93 15.28
N ALA A 160 -50.95 -3.00 16.22
CA ALA A 160 -49.80 -2.69 17.09
C ALA A 160 -49.85 -3.51 18.41
N PRO A 161 -49.21 -4.69 18.51
CA PRO A 161 -49.05 -5.37 19.79
C PRO A 161 -48.04 -4.63 20.66
N SER A 162 -48.51 -4.05 21.76
CA SER A 162 -47.67 -3.56 22.86
C SER A 162 -47.08 -4.76 23.62
N ALA A 163 -45.93 -5.31 23.20
CA ALA A 163 -45.24 -6.31 24.02
C ALA A 163 -43.74 -6.46 23.70
N ALA A 164 -42.95 -6.10 24.71
CA ALA A 164 -41.70 -6.74 25.15
C ALA A 164 -40.52 -6.87 24.17
N VAL A 165 -39.54 -6.00 24.39
CA VAL A 165 -38.15 -6.15 23.96
C VAL A 165 -37.53 -7.40 24.62
N ALA A 166 -37.09 -8.37 23.81
CA ALA A 166 -36.16 -9.43 24.24
C ALA A 166 -35.24 -9.85 23.08
N GLN A 167 -33.95 -9.93 23.39
CA GLN A 167 -32.78 -10.13 22.51
C GLN A 167 -32.81 -11.41 21.66
N PRO A 168 -31.99 -11.46 20.60
CA PRO A 168 -31.22 -12.66 20.32
C PRO A 168 -29.70 -12.40 20.20
N ALA A 169 -28.96 -13.36 20.76
CA ALA A 169 -27.53 -13.54 20.60
C ALA A 169 -27.19 -14.19 19.24
N ALA A 170 -26.10 -13.76 18.62
CA ALA A 170 -24.88 -14.58 18.39
C ALA A 170 -24.11 -14.21 17.11
N SER A 171 -22.78 -14.20 17.28
CA SER A 171 -21.74 -14.60 16.31
C SER A 171 -21.20 -13.61 15.27
N GLY A 172 -19.92 -13.26 15.48
CA GLY A 172 -18.92 -13.29 14.39
C GLY A 172 -18.43 -11.95 13.87
N LYS A 173 -17.79 -11.11 14.70
CA LYS A 173 -16.95 -10.00 14.22
C LYS A 173 -15.47 -10.34 14.29
N VAL A 174 -14.85 -10.22 13.12
CA VAL A 174 -13.42 -10.28 12.82
C VAL A 174 -12.65 -9.30 13.72
N ALA A 175 -11.56 -9.77 14.32
CA ALA A 175 -10.70 -8.99 15.19
C ALA A 175 -9.95 -7.91 14.38
N GLN A 176 -10.41 -6.67 14.50
CA GLN A 176 -9.62 -5.48 14.24
C GLN A 176 -8.87 -5.16 15.52
N ALA A 177 -7.54 -5.18 15.44
CA ALA A 177 -6.67 -4.90 16.58
C ALA A 177 -6.69 -3.40 16.89
N GLU A 178 -7.47 -3.00 17.89
CA GLU A 178 -7.35 -1.73 18.58
C GLU A 178 -6.68 -1.94 19.95
N SER A 179 -5.60 -1.20 20.14
CA SER A 179 -5.09 -0.64 21.39
C SER A 179 -5.34 -1.39 22.69
N ALA A 180 -4.31 -2.09 23.17
CA ALA A 180 -4.13 -2.32 24.60
C ALA A 180 -3.81 -0.98 25.28
N GLY A 181 -4.71 -0.54 26.15
CA GLY A 181 -4.53 0.63 27.00
C GLY A 181 -3.39 0.45 28.01
N GLY A 182 -2.66 1.54 28.23
CA GLY A 182 -1.68 1.68 29.30
C GLY A 182 -1.35 3.16 29.50
N ASN A 183 -2.04 3.79 30.45
CA ASN A 183 -1.72 5.04 31.16
C ASN A 183 -0.90 6.14 30.43
N GLY A 184 -1.55 7.26 30.08
CA GLY A 184 -0.85 8.48 29.69
C GLY A 184 -1.75 9.52 29.02
N ASP A 185 -2.75 10.02 29.74
CA ASP A 185 -3.70 11.09 29.36
C ASP A 185 -3.03 12.48 29.19
N GLY A 186 -1.97 12.56 28.39
CA GLY A 186 -1.25 13.81 28.16
C GLY A 186 -0.17 13.75 27.09
N GLY A 187 0.08 12.59 26.48
CA GLY A 187 1.12 12.45 25.45
C GLY A 187 0.63 12.76 24.03
N ILE A 188 -0.60 12.34 23.70
CA ILE A 188 -1.13 12.46 22.33
C ILE A 188 -1.60 13.89 22.07
N ASP A 189 -2.34 14.48 23.01
CA ASP A 189 -2.79 15.87 22.92
C ASP A 189 -1.63 16.86 22.97
N ALA A 190 -0.57 16.58 23.75
CA ALA A 190 0.62 17.44 23.78
C ALA A 190 1.41 17.42 22.45
N ASP A 191 1.51 16.28 21.78
CA ASP A 191 2.19 16.17 20.48
C ASP A 191 1.36 16.84 19.37
N LEU A 192 0.02 16.74 19.45
CA LEU A 192 -0.89 17.44 18.55
C LEU A 192 -0.85 18.96 18.78
N GLN A 193 -0.82 19.43 20.02
CA GLN A 193 -0.73 20.85 20.37
C GLN A 193 0.61 21.45 19.90
N ALA A 194 1.72 20.74 20.10
CA ALA A 194 3.05 21.16 19.66
C ALA A 194 3.16 21.28 18.13
N ARG A 195 2.49 20.38 17.40
CA ARG A 195 2.39 20.46 15.93
C ARG A 195 1.56 21.67 15.48
N LEU A 196 0.50 22.00 16.22
CA LEU A 196 -0.40 23.12 15.93
C LEU A 196 0.29 24.47 16.21
N ASP A 197 1.04 24.58 17.31
CA ASP A 197 1.81 25.78 17.65
C ASP A 197 2.95 26.03 16.66
N ASN A 198 3.59 24.97 16.14
CA ASN A 198 4.58 25.10 15.05
C ASN A 198 3.96 25.59 13.74
N LEU A 199 2.70 25.25 13.45
CA LEU A 199 1.98 25.76 12.28
C LEU A 199 1.53 27.22 12.47
N ARG A 200 1.18 27.61 13.68
CA ARG A 200 0.73 28.98 14.00
C ARG A 200 1.88 30.00 14.01
N ARG A 201 3.12 29.52 14.07
CA ARG A 201 4.34 30.33 14.10
C ARG A 201 5.00 30.50 12.71
N MET A 202 4.51 29.80 11.69
CA MET A 202 4.83 30.04 10.27
C MET A 202 3.91 31.09 9.67
#